data_AF-A0A935WJ12-F1
#
_entry.id   AF-A0A935WJ12-F1
#
_cell.length_a   1.000
_cell.length_b   1.000
_cell.length_c   1.000
_cell.angle_alpha   90.00
_cell.angle_beta   90.00
_cell.angle_gamma   90.00
#
_symmetry.space_group_name_H-M   'P 1'
#
loop_
_entity.id
_entity.type
_entity.pdbx_description
1 polymer ?
#
loop_
_entity_poly.entity_id
_entity_poly.type
_entity_poly.pdbx_seq_one_letter_code
_entity_poly.pdbx_strand_id
1 'polypeptide(L)'
;MRMQRGGWATVALGLVLGCATRQAEGDASAAQPAEGGMLRVTGTVRKTEVGVNCWRFEGSDGTGYELMPNLTPEEVLRDGQRFTLILQPREGVMSTCMVGKIVEVIRIVSR
;
A
#
# COMPACT_ATOMS: atom_id res chain seq x y z
N MET A 1 -5.16 -62.88 -36.43
CA MET A 1 -4.26 -61.81 -36.96
C MET A 1 -3.43 -61.29 -35.78
N ARG A 2 -2.24 -61.85 -35.49
CA ARG A 2 -0.88 -61.42 -35.88
C ARG A 2 -0.58 -59.91 -35.78
N MET A 3 0.11 -59.54 -34.70
CA MET A 3 1.32 -58.69 -34.53
C MET A 3 1.54 -57.44 -35.42
N GLN A 4 1.95 -56.33 -34.79
CA GLN A 4 3.32 -55.71 -34.81
C GLN A 4 3.26 -54.30 -34.14
N ARG A 5 4.01 -54.00 -33.07
CA ARG A 5 5.43 -53.58 -32.95
C ARG A 5 5.76 -52.21 -33.57
N GLY A 6 6.36 -51.33 -32.76
CA GLY A 6 7.24 -50.26 -33.23
C GLY A 6 7.04 -48.93 -32.51
N GLY A 7 7.85 -48.65 -31.49
CA GLY A 7 8.08 -47.27 -31.04
C GLY A 7 9.32 -46.71 -31.72
N TRP A 8 9.47 -45.38 -31.81
CA TRP A 8 10.76 -44.69 -31.99
C TRP A 8 10.72 -43.33 -31.28
N ALA A 9 11.85 -42.98 -30.68
CA ALA A 9 12.14 -41.72 -30.02
C ALA A 9 13.02 -40.85 -30.93
N THR A 10 12.81 -39.52 -30.92
CA THR A 10 13.81 -38.43 -31.08
C THR A 10 13.05 -37.09 -30.98
N VAL A 11 13.24 -36.26 -29.94
CA VAL A 11 14.32 -35.26 -29.69
C VAL A 11 14.30 -34.08 -30.67
N ALA A 12 14.01 -32.88 -30.15
CA ALA A 12 14.81 -31.64 -30.27
C ALA A 12 13.91 -30.42 -29.95
N LEU A 13 14.18 -29.71 -28.85
CA LEU A 13 15.07 -28.54 -28.79
C LEU A 13 14.32 -27.24 -29.14
N GLY A 14 13.89 -26.52 -28.10
CA GLY A 14 13.25 -25.21 -28.22
C GLY A 14 13.59 -24.35 -27.00
N LEU A 15 14.80 -23.79 -27.05
CA LEU A 15 15.30 -22.56 -26.42
C LEU A 15 14.67 -22.07 -25.10
N VAL A 16 15.54 -22.05 -24.09
CA VAL A 16 15.45 -21.19 -22.91
C VAL A 16 15.53 -19.71 -23.34
N LEU A 17 14.46 -18.94 -23.10
CA LEU A 17 14.47 -17.51 -22.76
C LEU A 17 13.32 -17.39 -21.74
N GLY A 18 13.54 -17.22 -20.44
CA GLY A 18 14.31 -16.13 -19.88
C GLY A 18 13.40 -14.92 -19.57
N CYS A 19 12.34 -15.10 -18.78
CA CYS A 19 11.76 -14.03 -17.95
C CYS A 19 11.36 -14.64 -16.60
N ALA A 20 12.35 -14.76 -15.71
CA ALA A 20 12.07 -14.82 -14.30
C ALA A 20 11.57 -13.44 -13.86
N THR A 21 10.32 -13.35 -13.41
CA THR A 21 9.97 -12.46 -12.30
C THR A 21 9.22 -13.28 -11.27
N ARG A 22 9.97 -14.00 -10.44
CA ARG A 22 9.53 -14.25 -9.07
C ARG A 22 9.38 -12.88 -8.44
N GLN A 23 8.16 -12.33 -8.36
CA GLN A 23 7.87 -11.26 -7.41
C GLN A 23 7.86 -11.87 -6.02
N ALA A 24 9.07 -11.98 -5.47
CA ALA A 24 9.29 -12.05 -4.04
C ALA A 24 9.79 -10.67 -3.62
N GLU A 25 8.87 -9.71 -3.51
CA GLU A 25 9.12 -8.41 -2.88
C GLU A 25 8.09 -8.29 -1.76
N GLY A 26 8.58 -8.31 -0.52
CA GLY A 26 7.75 -8.36 0.68
C GLY A 26 6.80 -7.18 0.78
N ASP A 27 5.57 -7.49 1.20
CA ASP A 27 4.49 -6.73 1.88
C ASP A 27 4.50 -5.18 2.02
N ALA A 28 5.26 -4.42 1.25
CA ALA A 28 5.16 -2.96 1.17
C ALA A 28 4.29 -2.60 -0.04
N SER A 29 2.96 -2.68 0.13
CA SER A 29 2.04 -2.19 -0.89
C SER A 29 2.04 -0.66 -0.88
N ALA A 30 2.55 -0.06 -1.96
CA ALA A 30 2.53 1.39 -2.17
C ALA A 30 1.10 1.96 -2.13
N ALA A 31 0.99 3.25 -1.83
CA ALA A 31 -0.27 3.98 -1.97
C ALA A 31 -0.87 3.75 -3.37
N GLN A 32 -2.10 3.25 -3.40
CA GLN A 32 -2.78 2.92 -4.65
C GLN A 32 -3.73 4.07 -5.02
N PRO A 33 -3.76 4.51 -6.29
CA PRO A 33 -4.75 5.48 -6.73
C PRO A 33 -6.18 4.95 -6.49
N ALA A 34 -7.04 5.80 -5.97
CA ALA A 34 -8.48 5.64 -5.93
C ALA A 34 -9.14 6.72 -6.81
N GLU A 35 -10.44 6.61 -7.04
CA GLU A 35 -11.17 7.57 -7.89
C GLU A 35 -11.00 9.01 -7.41
N GLY A 36 -11.06 9.99 -8.32
CA GLY A 36 -11.04 11.41 -7.96
C GLY A 36 -9.73 11.94 -7.35
N GLY A 37 -8.60 11.24 -7.53
CA GLY A 37 -7.32 11.65 -6.94
C GLY A 37 -7.16 11.25 -5.46
N MET A 38 -8.07 10.42 -4.95
CA MET A 38 -7.93 9.78 -3.65
C MET A 38 -6.81 8.73 -3.66
N LEU A 39 -6.34 8.37 -2.47
CA LEU A 39 -5.33 7.35 -2.24
C LEU A 39 -5.88 6.27 -1.33
N ARG A 40 -5.74 5.00 -1.72
CA ARG A 40 -5.92 3.87 -0.82
C ARG A 40 -4.57 3.50 -0.21
N VAL A 41 -4.47 3.59 1.12
CA VAL A 41 -3.21 3.40 1.84
C VAL A 41 -3.42 2.49 3.03
N THR A 42 -2.57 1.45 3.14
CA THR A 42 -2.46 0.62 4.33
C THR A 42 -1.26 1.08 5.15
N GLY A 43 -1.44 1.32 6.45
CA GLY A 43 -0.40 1.91 7.27
C GLY A 43 -0.72 1.86 8.76
N THR A 44 0.15 2.48 9.56
CA THR A 44 0.03 2.55 11.02
C THR A 44 -0.07 4.00 11.47
N VAL A 45 -1.01 4.28 12.37
CA VAL A 45 -1.18 5.60 12.97
C VAL A 45 -0.17 5.78 14.08
N ARG A 46 0.54 6.91 14.08
CA ARG A 46 1.56 7.28 15.05
C ARG A 46 1.25 8.65 15.64
N LYS A 47 1.27 8.75 16.97
CA LYS A 47 1.30 10.04 17.65
C LYS A 47 2.75 10.50 17.72
N THR A 48 3.05 11.67 17.16
CA THR A 48 4.43 12.18 17.13
C THR A 48 4.69 13.12 18.30
N GLU A 49 5.92 13.10 18.83
CA GLU A 49 6.37 13.99 19.91
C GLU A 49 6.66 15.43 19.44
N VAL A 50 6.58 15.68 18.13
CA VAL A 50 6.73 17.02 17.54
C VAL A 50 5.46 17.82 17.85
N GLY A 51 5.59 18.84 18.70
CA GLY A 51 4.47 19.70 19.09
C GLY A 51 3.39 18.99 19.92
N VAL A 52 2.32 19.71 20.26
CA VAL A 52 1.21 19.16 21.03
C VAL A 52 0.26 18.41 20.07
N ASN A 53 0.22 17.07 20.17
CA ASN A 53 -0.78 16.20 19.54
C ASN A 53 -0.77 16.10 18.00
N CYS A 54 0.40 16.09 17.38
CA CYS A 54 0.52 15.81 15.95
C CYS A 54 0.37 14.30 15.65
N TRP A 55 -0.37 13.98 14.57
CA TRP A 55 -0.65 12.61 14.17
C TRP A 55 -0.14 12.35 12.76
N ARG A 56 0.56 11.23 12.59
CA ARG A 56 1.07 10.76 11.32
C ARG A 56 0.49 9.38 11.02
N PHE A 57 -0.01 9.18 9.81
CA PHE A 57 -0.25 7.87 9.26
C PHE A 57 0.94 7.47 8.40
N GLU A 58 1.65 6.43 8.82
CA GLU A 58 2.80 5.89 8.12
C GLU A 58 2.33 4.76 7.20
N GLY A 59 2.31 5.03 5.89
CA GLY A 59 2.02 4.02 4.88
C GLY A 59 3.02 2.88 4.95
N SER A 60 2.60 1.68 4.53
CA SER A 60 3.46 0.49 4.50
C SER A 60 4.64 0.63 3.52
N ASP A 61 4.58 1.65 2.65
CA ASP A 61 5.64 2.09 1.75
C ASP A 61 6.58 3.16 2.36
N GLY A 62 6.40 3.50 3.64
CA GLY A 62 7.13 4.54 4.34
C GLY A 62 6.63 5.97 4.07
N THR A 63 5.64 6.15 3.20
CA THR A 63 5.09 7.48 2.91
C THR A 63 4.36 8.02 4.14
N GLY A 64 4.64 9.28 4.47
CA GLY A 64 4.01 9.99 5.58
C GLY A 64 2.81 10.81 5.19
N TYR A 65 1.70 10.57 5.88
CA TYR A 65 0.50 11.38 5.77
C TYR A 65 0.21 12.02 7.12
N GLU A 66 -0.08 13.31 7.12
CA GLU A 66 -0.47 14.02 8.33
C GLU A 66 -1.97 13.94 8.53
N LEU A 67 -2.39 13.49 9.72
CA LEU A 67 -3.79 13.40 10.12
C LEU A 67 -4.14 14.60 11.01
N MET A 68 -4.91 15.53 10.48
CA MET A 68 -5.41 16.64 11.30
C MET A 68 -6.63 16.16 12.10
N PRO A 69 -6.71 16.40 13.42
CA PRO A 69 -7.83 15.92 14.24
C PRO A 69 -9.22 16.38 13.78
N ASN A 70 -9.33 17.55 13.16
CA ASN A 70 -10.59 18.07 12.62
C ASN A 70 -11.00 17.46 11.26
N LEU A 71 -10.10 16.72 10.59
CA LEU A 71 -10.31 16.06 9.30
C LEU A 71 -10.25 14.52 9.42
N THR A 72 -10.15 14.02 10.64
CA THR A 72 -9.91 12.60 10.92
C THR A 72 -10.92 12.11 11.96
N PRO A 73 -11.65 11.02 11.70
CA PRO A 73 -12.49 10.39 12.72
C PRO A 73 -11.66 10.05 13.96
N GLU A 74 -12.17 10.37 15.15
CA GLU A 74 -11.45 10.16 16.42
C GLU A 74 -10.98 8.71 16.60
N GLU A 75 -11.76 7.74 16.09
CA GLU A 75 -11.41 6.33 16.16
C GLU A 75 -10.14 5.94 15.38
N VAL A 76 -9.73 6.73 14.39
CA VAL A 76 -8.48 6.55 13.65
C VAL A 76 -7.29 7.08 14.44
N LEU A 77 -7.47 8.07 15.33
CA LEU A 77 -6.41 8.71 16.11
C LEU A 77 -6.00 7.86 17.33
N ARG A 78 -5.55 6.63 17.05
CA ARG A 78 -5.08 5.67 18.05
C ARG A 78 -3.66 5.26 17.69
N ASP A 79 -2.71 5.61 18.56
CA ASP A 79 -1.31 5.31 18.34
C ASP A 79 -1.07 3.79 18.24
N GLY A 80 -0.26 3.39 17.25
CA GLY A 80 0.05 1.99 16.96
C GLY A 80 -1.03 1.23 16.19
N GLN A 81 -2.22 1.79 15.98
CA GLN A 81 -3.29 1.11 15.25
C GLN A 81 -3.00 1.07 13.75
N ARG A 82 -3.14 -0.12 13.16
CA ARG A 82 -3.06 -0.32 11.71
C ARG A 82 -4.43 -0.08 11.08
N PHE A 83 -4.45 0.49 9.88
CA PHE A 83 -5.66 0.67 9.08
C PHE A 83 -5.37 0.52 7.59
N THR A 84 -6.42 0.23 6.82
CA THR A 84 -6.48 0.59 5.40
C THR A 84 -7.46 1.76 5.25
N LEU A 85 -6.99 2.88 4.71
CA LEU A 85 -7.76 4.13 4.60
C LEU A 85 -7.88 4.58 3.14
N ILE A 86 -9.00 5.23 2.82
CA ILE A 86 -9.11 6.11 1.64
C ILE A 86 -8.84 7.54 2.10
N LEU A 87 -7.83 8.15 1.51
CA LEU A 87 -7.29 9.46 1.86
C LEU A 87 -7.50 10.44 0.70
N GLN A 88 -7.91 11.67 1.01
CA GLN A 88 -7.94 12.76 0.04
C GLN A 88 -6.81 13.75 0.37
N PRO A 89 -5.80 13.92 -0.51
CA PRO A 89 -4.81 14.98 -0.35
C PRO A 89 -5.48 16.35 -0.28
N ARG A 90 -5.02 17.20 0.65
CA ARG A 90 -5.50 18.58 0.79
C ARG A 90 -4.43 19.55 0.30
N GLU A 91 -4.76 20.31 -0.73
CA GLU A 91 -3.92 21.39 -1.23
C GLU A 91 -4.21 22.72 -0.50
N GLY A 92 -3.22 23.60 -0.41
CA GLY A 92 -3.39 24.94 0.17
C GLY A 92 -3.60 25.00 1.69
N VAL A 93 -3.53 23.86 2.38
CA VAL A 93 -3.57 23.79 3.85
C VAL A 93 -2.14 23.76 4.39
N MET A 94 -1.88 24.56 5.42
CA MET A 94 -0.59 24.57 6.13
C MET A 94 -0.77 23.93 7.50
N SER A 95 0.28 23.24 7.96
CA SER A 95 0.34 22.69 9.32
C SER A 95 1.64 23.08 10.01
N THR A 96 1.54 23.28 11.32
CA THR A 96 2.69 23.49 12.20
C THR A 96 3.41 22.18 12.55
N CYS A 97 2.76 21.02 12.35
CA CYS A 97 3.32 19.71 12.66
C CYS A 97 4.38 19.29 11.62
N MET A 98 4.11 19.55 10.33
CA MET A 98 4.98 19.19 9.21
C MET A 98 5.41 17.70 9.23
N VAL A 99 4.50 16.80 9.63
CA VAL A 99 4.80 15.36 9.80
C VAL A 99 4.41 14.51 8.60
N GLY A 100 3.94 15.12 7.51
CA GLY A 100 3.59 14.42 6.28
C GLY A 100 2.77 15.25 5.31
N LYS A 101 2.28 14.61 4.24
CA LYS A 101 1.30 15.21 3.33
C LYS A 101 -0.04 15.31 4.06
N ILE A 102 -0.65 16.50 4.11
CA ILE A 102 -1.94 16.68 4.78
C ILE A 102 -3.03 15.96 3.99
N VAL A 103 -3.78 15.11 4.69
CA VAL A 103 -4.88 14.34 4.10
C VAL A 103 -6.13 14.41 4.97
N GLU A 104 -7.27 14.26 4.32
CA GLU A 104 -8.56 13.99 4.95
C GLU A 104 -8.86 12.49 4.87
N VAL A 105 -9.39 11.91 5.95
CA VAL A 105 -9.80 10.49 5.95
C VAL A 105 -11.24 10.40 5.46
N ILE A 106 -11.39 9.97 4.21
CA ILE A 106 -12.71 9.84 3.57
C ILE A 106 -13.41 8.55 4.02
N ARG A 107 -12.66 7.46 4.18
CA ARG A 107 -13.22 6.16 4.53
C ARG A 107 -12.20 5.25 5.22
N ILE A 108 -12.66 4.51 6.21
CA ILE A 108 -11.96 3.35 6.77
C ILE A 108 -12.37 2.11 5.99
N VAL A 109 -11.41 1.43 5.36
CA VAL A 109 -11.63 0.19 4.62
C VAL A 109 -11.48 -1.02 5.53
N SER A 110 -10.45 -1.03 6.37
CA SER A 110 -10.20 -2.10 7.36
C SER A 110 -9.45 -1.56 8.58
N ARG A 111 -9.55 -2.28 9.70
CA ARG A 111 -8.81 -2.06 10.95
C ARG A 111 -7.88 -3.23 11.21
#